data_AF-A0A6J7ASK9-F1
#
_entry.id   AF-A0A6J7ASK9-F1
#
_cell.length_a   1.000
_cell.length_b   1.000
_cell.length_c   1.000
_cell.angle_alpha   90.00
_cell.angle_beta   90.00
_cell.angle_gamma   90.00
#
_symmetry.space_group_name_H-M   'P 1'
#
loop_
_entity.id
_entity.type
_entity.pdbx_description
1 polymer ?
#
loop_
_entity_poly.entity_id
_entity_poly.type
_entity_poly.pdbx_seq_one_letter_code
_entity_poly.pdbx_strand_id
1 'polypeptide(L)'
;MVVREGKRWKDWAPVFVTYALLGVILVWVLRGAVGQAADGATTDSGGRIALVVIGLITAITLAIRSIKIRGAVWLAWVPPIATGSIILGLWVLVLSGRDAIAWSAYAGVQVLRGRVPFADADWVLRWFDCDFCERWDPHYGPALAWLDPIFGGTLGLSWAPWIAIVTLAGLCASVFVLAKVSAPRGVLVLIIASVGPAWLLMSDRINVDAPILIIAVLGAVFASRANTLWAWSILAIALWIMGTWKYFPFPMAVGLLPVVLIKRGWMILVAFIAMTAGYMWWARSAFMDSSKWNTETILVLQDFPAYGRLQVLDRMSVSTANPTLVLVASGLLILFTLAAIWWGANWGLRISAPSTLSIMLALVGTTAFLGTVLISGFGFMYKGAFLLLAVPLLAQGRNGAKGFVLFTSLLSLSLLTVSVMVAYSTLLVTLCGLMASGLAFGAAATGMFRLWKSREVGSLTVVGQPKAERR
;
A
#
# COMPACT_ATOMS: atom_id res chain seq x y z
N MET A 1 -12.29 24.38 -22.59
CA MET A 1 -13.28 23.36 -23.01
C MET A 1 -14.06 22.88 -21.79
N VAL A 2 -15.27 23.39 -21.58
CA VAL A 2 -16.20 22.92 -20.54
C VAL A 2 -17.02 21.80 -21.17
N VAL A 3 -16.66 20.55 -20.89
CA VAL A 3 -17.42 19.39 -21.34
C VAL A 3 -18.70 19.34 -20.50
N ARG A 4 -19.87 19.51 -21.15
CA ARG A 4 -21.19 19.27 -20.54
C ARG A 4 -21.22 17.83 -20.00
N GLU A 5 -21.33 17.68 -18.68
CA GLU A 5 -21.58 16.40 -18.00
C GLU A 5 -23.01 15.91 -18.29
N GLY A 6 -23.26 15.45 -19.51
CA GLY A 6 -24.38 14.53 -19.74
C GLY A 6 -24.10 13.24 -18.97
N LYS A 7 -25.10 12.70 -18.25
CA LYS A 7 -25.01 11.42 -17.53
C LYS A 7 -24.57 10.30 -18.48
N ARG A 8 -23.25 10.09 -18.60
CA ARG A 8 -22.69 8.99 -19.37
C ARG A 8 -22.75 7.75 -18.49
N TRP A 9 -23.81 6.95 -18.65
CA TRP A 9 -23.97 5.65 -17.99
C TRP A 9 -22.70 4.78 -18.09
N LYS A 10 -21.93 4.93 -19.19
CA LYS A 10 -20.66 4.26 -19.45
C LYS A 10 -19.59 4.50 -18.37
N ASP A 11 -19.67 5.62 -17.65
CA ASP A 11 -18.72 5.97 -16.58
C ASP A 11 -19.01 5.14 -15.32
N TRP A 12 -20.28 4.76 -15.12
CA TRP A 12 -20.76 4.01 -13.96
C TRP A 12 -20.77 2.50 -14.17
N ALA A 13 -20.69 2.02 -15.42
CA ALA A 13 -20.58 0.58 -15.71
C ALA A 13 -19.53 -0.17 -14.87
N PRO A 14 -18.25 0.28 -14.76
CA PRO A 14 -17.27 -0.40 -13.92
C PRO A 14 -17.60 -0.34 -12.42
N VAL A 15 -18.31 0.70 -11.97
CA VAL A 15 -18.82 0.81 -10.60
C VAL A 15 -19.80 -0.33 -10.34
N PHE A 16 -20.82 -0.47 -11.18
CA PHE A 16 -21.84 -1.52 -11.04
C PHE A 16 -21.23 -2.92 -11.08
N VAL A 17 -20.29 -3.18 -11.99
CA VAL A 17 -19.59 -4.48 -12.05
C VAL A 17 -18.81 -4.74 -10.76
N THR A 18 -18.09 -3.74 -10.23
CA THR A 18 -17.32 -3.88 -8.98
C THR A 18 -18.24 -4.20 -7.80
N TYR A 19 -19.37 -3.49 -7.66
CA TYR A 19 -20.35 -3.74 -6.59
C TYR A 19 -21.12 -5.05 -6.77
N ALA A 20 -21.41 -5.48 -8.01
CA ALA A 20 -22.04 -6.76 -8.26
C ALA A 20 -21.12 -7.92 -7.79
N LEU A 21 -19.83 -7.85 -8.14
CA LEU A 21 -18.84 -8.83 -7.68
C LEU A 21 -18.67 -8.80 -6.16
N LEU A 22 -18.62 -7.61 -5.55
CA LEU A 22 -18.61 -7.45 -4.10
C LEU A 22 -19.86 -8.07 -3.45
N GLY A 23 -21.03 -7.87 -4.04
CA GLY A 23 -22.29 -8.46 -3.58
C GLY A 23 -22.24 -9.99 -3.61
N VAL A 24 -21.73 -10.59 -4.69
CA VAL A 24 -21.54 -12.05 -4.80
C VAL A 24 -20.58 -12.55 -3.71
N ILE A 25 -19.44 -11.87 -3.50
CA ILE A 25 -18.46 -12.19 -2.45
C ILE A 25 -19.15 -12.18 -1.07
N LEU A 26 -19.86 -11.10 -0.74
CA LEU A 26 -20.49 -10.93 0.57
C LEU A 26 -21.64 -11.93 0.79
N VAL A 27 -22.46 -12.21 -0.23
CA VAL A 27 -23.51 -13.24 -0.15
C VAL A 27 -22.90 -14.61 0.11
N TRP A 28 -21.78 -14.94 -0.53
CA TRP A 28 -21.09 -16.20 -0.30
C TRP A 28 -20.54 -16.27 1.14
N VAL A 29 -19.86 -15.23 1.62
CA VAL A 29 -19.38 -15.17 3.01
C VAL A 29 -20.53 -15.35 4.01
N LEU A 30 -21.64 -14.62 3.83
CA LEU A 30 -22.80 -14.71 4.72
C LEU A 30 -23.44 -16.11 4.69
N ARG A 31 -23.49 -16.76 3.52
CA ARG A 31 -23.96 -18.16 3.41
C ARG A 31 -23.02 -19.14 4.10
N GLY A 32 -21.71 -18.95 3.97
CA GLY A 32 -20.70 -19.77 4.67
C GLY A 32 -20.87 -19.70 6.18
N ALA A 33 -21.13 -18.50 6.72
CA ALA A 33 -21.36 -18.30 8.15
C ALA A 33 -22.64 -19.02 8.67
N VAL A 34 -23.72 -19.05 7.89
CA VAL A 34 -24.96 -19.76 8.26
C VAL A 34 -24.72 -21.28 8.38
N GLY A 35 -23.81 -21.84 7.57
CA GLY A 35 -23.44 -23.26 7.66
C GLY A 35 -22.59 -23.62 8.88
N GLN A 36 -21.90 -22.65 9.49
CA GLN A 36 -21.02 -22.86 10.66
C GLN A 36 -21.67 -22.47 12.00
N ALA A 37 -22.87 -21.89 11.99
CA ALA A 37 -23.54 -21.39 13.19
C ALA A 37 -24.06 -22.48 14.16
N ALA A 38 -23.71 -23.75 13.96
CA ALA A 38 -24.03 -24.85 14.87
C ALA A 38 -23.30 -24.75 16.23
N ASP A 39 -22.18 -24.03 16.31
CA ASP A 39 -21.29 -24.02 17.49
C ASP A 39 -21.31 -22.71 18.32
N GLY A 40 -22.35 -21.87 18.18
CA GLY A 40 -22.71 -20.86 19.20
C GLY A 40 -21.83 -19.60 19.33
N ALA A 41 -20.70 -19.47 18.64
CA ALA A 41 -19.90 -18.24 18.59
C ALA A 41 -19.82 -17.67 17.16
N THR A 42 -20.37 -16.48 16.96
CA THR A 42 -20.73 -15.91 15.65
C THR A 42 -19.55 -15.53 14.75
N THR A 43 -19.18 -16.41 13.82
CA THR A 43 -18.33 -16.12 12.64
C THR A 43 -18.99 -15.16 11.63
N ASP A 44 -20.30 -14.88 11.79
CA ASP A 44 -21.15 -14.03 10.92
C ASP A 44 -20.94 -12.50 11.09
N SER A 45 -20.19 -12.04 12.09
CA SER A 45 -20.03 -10.60 12.35
C SER A 45 -19.25 -9.87 11.24
N GLY A 46 -18.22 -10.50 10.66
CA GLY A 46 -17.32 -9.88 9.69
C GLY A 46 -18.00 -9.50 8.36
N GLY A 47 -18.84 -10.39 7.81
CA GLY A 47 -19.58 -10.16 6.56
C GLY A 47 -20.61 -9.04 6.70
N ARG A 48 -21.33 -9.03 7.83
CA ARG A 48 -22.32 -7.98 8.16
C ARG A 48 -21.65 -6.63 8.36
N ILE A 49 -20.55 -6.57 9.09
CA ILE A 49 -19.76 -5.34 9.27
C ILE A 49 -19.26 -4.82 7.92
N ALA A 50 -18.72 -5.70 7.07
CA ALA A 50 -18.26 -5.31 5.74
C ALA A 50 -19.39 -4.71 4.87
N LEU A 51 -20.55 -5.36 4.84
CA LEU A 51 -21.73 -4.88 4.13
C LEU A 51 -22.19 -3.50 4.62
N VAL A 52 -22.33 -3.34 5.94
CA VAL A 52 -22.81 -2.10 6.56
C VAL A 52 -21.82 -0.96 6.34
N VAL A 53 -20.53 -1.17 6.64
CA VAL A 53 -19.52 -0.10 6.57
C VAL A 53 -19.28 0.32 5.12
N ILE A 54 -19.11 -0.62 4.20
CA ILE A 54 -18.93 -0.28 2.78
C ILE A 54 -20.19 0.41 2.26
N GLY A 55 -21.38 -0.13 2.54
CA GLY A 55 -22.65 0.46 2.15
C GLY A 55 -22.84 1.89 2.67
N LEU A 56 -22.50 2.14 3.94
CA LEU A 56 -22.58 3.46 4.56
C LEU A 56 -21.60 4.45 3.91
N ILE A 57 -20.35 4.07 3.70
CA ILE A 57 -19.35 4.92 3.04
C ILE A 57 -19.81 5.25 1.62
N THR A 58 -20.34 4.28 0.88
CA THR A 58 -20.88 4.49 -0.46
C THR A 58 -22.09 5.44 -0.45
N ALA A 59 -23.03 5.25 0.48
CA ALA A 59 -24.20 6.11 0.60
C ALA A 59 -23.82 7.55 0.96
N ILE A 60 -22.92 7.74 1.95
CA ILE A 60 -22.42 9.05 2.35
C ILE A 60 -21.70 9.74 1.18
N THR A 61 -20.81 9.02 0.49
CA THR A 61 -20.06 9.60 -0.64
C THR A 61 -20.95 9.96 -1.83
N LEU A 62 -22.02 9.21 -2.09
CA LEU A 62 -23.05 9.55 -3.09
C LEU A 62 -23.89 10.77 -2.69
N ALA A 63 -24.19 10.93 -1.40
CA ALA A 63 -24.97 12.06 -0.89
C ALA A 63 -24.22 13.40 -0.99
N ILE A 64 -22.88 13.36 -0.99
CA ILE A 64 -22.04 14.55 -1.05
C ILE A 64 -22.00 15.12 -2.47
N ARG A 65 -22.65 16.27 -2.67
CA ARG A 65 -22.71 16.95 -3.98
C ARG A 65 -21.48 17.80 -4.29
N SER A 66 -20.84 18.36 -3.26
CA SER A 66 -19.61 19.15 -3.38
C SER A 66 -18.90 19.28 -2.05
N ILE A 67 -17.56 19.25 -2.06
CA ILE A 67 -16.73 19.59 -0.90
C ILE A 67 -15.71 20.64 -1.32
N LYS A 68 -15.60 21.73 -0.55
CA LYS A 68 -14.49 22.67 -0.66
C LYS A 68 -13.73 22.66 0.65
N ILE A 69 -12.52 22.09 0.64
CA ILE A 69 -11.61 22.16 1.78
C ILE A 69 -10.46 23.07 1.37
N ARG A 70 -10.29 24.16 2.12
CA ARG A 70 -9.11 25.02 2.01
C ARG A 70 -8.06 24.48 2.98
N GLY A 71 -6.95 23.98 2.44
CA GLY A 71 -5.83 23.53 3.25
C GLY A 71 -4.91 24.69 3.57
N ALA A 72 -4.56 24.86 4.84
CA ALA A 72 -3.46 25.73 5.22
C ALA A 72 -2.12 24.99 5.01
N VAL A 73 -1.08 25.71 4.61
CA VAL A 73 0.25 25.13 4.31
C VAL A 73 0.86 24.40 5.52
N TRP A 74 0.48 24.82 6.73
CA TRP A 74 0.93 24.21 7.99
C TRP A 74 0.32 22.83 8.25
N LEU A 75 -0.84 22.50 7.66
CA LEU A 75 -1.49 21.19 7.87
C LEU A 75 -0.62 20.01 7.43
N ALA A 76 0.33 20.22 6.52
CA ALA A 76 1.29 19.19 6.12
C ALA A 76 2.24 18.76 7.25
N TRP A 77 2.40 19.58 8.29
CA TRP A 77 3.18 19.23 9.49
C TRP A 77 2.40 18.40 10.50
N VAL A 78 1.08 18.32 10.40
CA VAL A 78 0.27 17.60 11.40
C VAL A 78 0.53 16.09 11.38
N PRO A 79 0.53 15.39 10.22
CA PRO A 79 0.83 13.95 10.20
C PRO A 79 2.19 13.55 10.79
N PRO A 80 3.33 14.21 10.46
CA PRO A 80 4.61 13.84 11.06
C PRO A 80 4.69 14.19 12.55
N ILE A 81 4.10 15.32 12.99
CA ILE A 81 4.04 15.66 14.42
C ILE A 81 3.23 14.61 15.18
N ALA A 82 2.03 14.26 14.69
CA ALA A 82 1.20 13.23 15.32
C ALA A 82 1.91 11.87 15.39
N THR A 83 2.53 11.45 14.27
CA THR A 83 3.33 10.21 14.21
C THR A 83 4.46 10.23 15.25
N GLY A 84 5.30 11.27 15.23
CA GLY A 84 6.44 11.40 16.12
C GLY A 84 6.03 11.49 17.59
N SER A 85 5.03 12.31 17.92
CA SER A 85 4.55 12.49 19.30
C SER A 85 3.95 11.22 19.88
N ILE A 86 3.16 10.46 19.12
CA ILE A 86 2.58 9.20 19.59
C ILE A 86 3.67 8.17 19.84
N ILE A 87 4.55 7.96 18.87
CA ILE A 87 5.59 6.94 18.94
C ILE A 87 6.59 7.26 20.05
N LEU A 88 7.12 8.49 20.09
CA LEU A 88 8.04 8.90 21.15
C LEU A 88 7.36 8.88 22.52
N GLY A 89 6.08 9.28 22.60
CA GLY A 89 5.30 9.20 23.84
C GLY A 89 5.18 7.76 24.35
N LEU A 90 4.88 6.81 23.46
CA LEU A 90 4.83 5.38 23.79
C LEU A 90 6.20 4.86 24.24
N TRP A 91 7.27 5.23 23.55
CA TRP A 91 8.63 4.83 23.93
C TRP A 91 9.02 5.38 25.31
N VAL A 92 8.73 6.65 25.59
CA VAL A 92 8.99 7.25 26.91
C VAL A 92 8.21 6.53 28.00
N LEU A 93 6.95 6.15 27.76
CA LEU A 93 6.16 5.38 28.72
C LEU A 93 6.78 4.00 28.99
N VAL A 94 7.17 3.26 27.95
CA VAL A 94 7.81 1.94 28.11
C VAL A 94 9.17 2.06 28.82
N LEU A 95 10.03 2.97 28.35
CA LEU A 95 11.37 3.17 28.92
C LEU A 95 11.36 3.71 30.35
N SER A 96 10.28 4.36 30.78
CA SER A 96 10.11 4.82 32.17
C SER A 96 9.43 3.78 33.08
N GLY A 97 9.24 2.53 32.61
CA GLY A 97 8.58 1.47 33.37
C GLY A 97 7.08 1.67 33.54
N ARG A 98 6.45 2.56 32.75
CA ARG A 98 5.00 2.83 32.74
C ARG A 98 4.28 1.99 31.70
N ASP A 99 4.67 0.72 31.63
CA ASP A 99 4.20 -0.25 30.65
C ASP A 99 2.67 -0.33 30.59
N ALA A 100 1.98 -0.36 31.74
CA ALA A 100 0.52 -0.42 31.80
C ALA A 100 -0.17 0.74 31.06
N ILE A 101 0.38 1.95 31.13
CA ILE A 101 -0.17 3.12 30.43
C ILE A 101 0.12 3.00 28.94
N ALA A 102 1.35 2.63 28.54
CA ALA A 102 1.67 2.36 27.15
C ALA A 102 0.74 1.29 26.56
N TRP A 103 0.47 0.21 27.29
CA TRP A 103 -0.44 -0.85 26.87
C TRP A 103 -1.87 -0.38 26.70
N SER A 104 -2.37 0.45 27.62
CA SER A 104 -3.71 1.04 27.46
C SER A 104 -3.80 1.91 26.19
N ALA A 105 -2.73 2.62 25.86
CA ALA A 105 -2.66 3.42 24.64
C ALA A 105 -2.63 2.54 23.39
N TYR A 106 -1.78 1.50 23.33
CA TYR A 106 -1.75 0.53 22.22
C TYR A 106 -3.12 -0.15 22.01
N ALA A 107 -3.77 -0.57 23.09
CA ALA A 107 -5.10 -1.17 23.03
C ALA A 107 -6.15 -0.19 22.50
N GLY A 108 -6.11 1.07 22.96
CA GLY A 108 -7.02 2.13 22.51
C GLY A 108 -6.93 2.42 21.00
N VAL A 109 -5.74 2.30 20.41
CA VAL A 109 -5.53 2.43 18.95
C VAL A 109 -5.54 1.09 18.20
N GLN A 110 -5.91 0.00 18.87
CA GLN A 110 -5.98 -1.34 18.28
C GLN A 110 -4.65 -1.84 17.67
N VAL A 111 -3.52 -1.35 18.16
CA VAL A 111 -2.19 -1.81 17.73
C VAL A 111 -1.80 -3.01 18.57
N LEU A 112 -1.46 -4.11 17.90
CA LEU A 112 -1.06 -5.32 18.60
C LEU A 112 0.26 -5.12 19.34
N ARG A 113 0.28 -5.54 20.61
CA ARG A 113 1.40 -5.41 21.54
C ARG A 113 2.72 -5.94 20.97
N GLY A 114 3.78 -5.14 21.04
CA GLY A 114 5.16 -5.65 21.01
C GLY A 114 5.58 -6.07 22.42
N ARG A 115 6.24 -7.22 22.58
CA ARG A 115 6.76 -7.66 23.90
C ARG A 115 7.95 -6.82 24.38
N VAL A 116 8.61 -6.14 23.44
CA VAL A 116 9.77 -5.28 23.63
C VAL A 116 9.62 -4.05 22.70
N PRO A 117 10.26 -2.90 23.00
CA PRO A 117 10.39 -1.81 22.05
C PRO A 117 10.96 -2.32 20.73
N PHE A 118 10.50 -1.77 19.61
CA PHE A 118 11.07 -2.08 18.29
C PHE A 118 10.97 -3.58 17.92
N ALA A 119 9.92 -4.27 18.37
CA ALA A 119 9.86 -5.73 18.37
C ALA A 119 10.24 -6.42 17.04
N ASP A 120 9.91 -5.83 15.89
CA ASP A 120 10.26 -6.44 14.60
C ASP A 120 11.74 -6.20 14.24
N ALA A 121 12.31 -5.05 14.59
CA ALA A 121 13.73 -4.79 14.46
C ALA A 121 14.57 -5.58 15.47
N ASP A 122 14.12 -5.68 16.73
CA ASP A 122 14.74 -6.51 17.77
C ASP A 122 14.86 -7.97 17.30
N TRP A 123 13.77 -8.52 16.74
CA TRP A 123 13.75 -9.86 16.16
C TRP A 123 14.81 -10.05 15.07
N VAL A 124 14.86 -9.15 14.09
CA VAL A 124 15.83 -9.24 12.99
C VAL A 124 17.27 -9.03 13.46
N LEU A 125 17.51 -8.15 14.43
CA LEU A 125 18.85 -7.84 14.93
C LEU A 125 19.45 -8.96 15.79
N ARG A 126 18.62 -9.75 16.49
CA ARG A 126 19.08 -10.96 17.22
C ARG A 126 19.78 -11.97 16.31
N TRP A 127 19.39 -12.02 15.04
CA TRP A 127 20.00 -12.94 14.09
C TRP A 127 21.47 -12.61 13.88
N PHE A 128 21.82 -11.33 13.84
CA PHE A 128 23.22 -10.91 13.69
C PHE A 128 24.04 -11.20 14.94
N ASP A 129 23.47 -11.01 16.14
CA ASP A 129 24.16 -11.30 17.41
C ASP A 129 24.50 -12.79 17.59
N CYS A 130 23.80 -13.69 16.90
CA CYS A 130 24.02 -15.12 17.02
C CYS A 130 24.49 -15.81 15.73
N ASP A 131 25.10 -15.07 14.80
CA ASP A 131 25.61 -15.61 13.51
C ASP A 131 24.52 -16.38 12.73
N PHE A 132 23.34 -15.76 12.63
CA PHE A 132 22.15 -16.27 11.96
C PHE A 132 21.67 -17.64 12.51
N CYS A 133 21.83 -17.86 13.83
CA CYS A 133 21.42 -19.10 14.52
C CYS A 133 19.91 -19.34 14.58
N GLU A 134 19.10 -18.29 14.64
CA GLU A 134 17.66 -18.42 14.55
C GLU A 134 17.34 -18.79 13.10
N ARG A 135 16.87 -20.02 12.92
CA ARG A 135 16.45 -20.57 11.63
C ARG A 135 15.62 -19.49 10.92
N TRP A 136 16.15 -18.95 9.82
CA TRP A 136 15.56 -17.86 9.03
C TRP A 136 14.04 -17.88 9.15
N ASP A 137 13.45 -16.88 9.81
CA ASP A 137 12.01 -16.66 9.70
C ASP A 137 11.75 -16.55 8.19
N PRO A 138 11.00 -17.51 7.61
CA PRO A 138 10.89 -17.64 6.17
C PRO A 138 10.27 -16.41 5.53
N HIS A 139 9.74 -15.45 6.30
CA HIS A 139 9.36 -14.13 5.80
C HIS A 139 10.49 -13.27 5.24
N TYR A 140 11.74 -13.50 5.64
CA TYR A 140 12.87 -12.67 5.24
C TYR A 140 13.77 -13.39 4.22
N GLY A 141 14.34 -12.60 3.30
CA GLY A 141 15.23 -13.11 2.27
C GLY A 141 16.67 -13.26 2.78
N PRO A 142 17.45 -14.20 2.20
CA PRO A 142 18.81 -14.50 2.63
C PRO A 142 19.80 -13.35 2.45
N ALA A 143 19.43 -12.31 1.69
CA ALA A 143 20.30 -11.16 1.47
C ALA A 143 20.35 -10.19 2.66
N LEU A 144 19.54 -10.37 3.70
CA LEU A 144 19.75 -9.65 4.96
C LEU A 144 21.15 -9.91 5.53
N ALA A 145 21.71 -11.11 5.34
CA ALA A 145 23.07 -11.42 5.78
C ALA A 145 24.15 -10.59 5.07
N TRP A 146 23.84 -9.97 3.93
CA TRP A 146 24.80 -9.09 3.25
C TRP A 146 25.06 -7.79 4.02
N LEU A 147 24.21 -7.45 5.00
CA LEU A 147 24.45 -6.31 5.88
C LEU A 147 25.62 -6.55 6.83
N ASP A 148 25.84 -7.79 7.27
CA ASP A 148 26.85 -8.10 8.28
C ASP A 148 28.27 -7.64 7.88
N PRO A 149 28.81 -7.98 6.70
CA PRO A 149 30.12 -7.49 6.28
C PRO A 149 30.16 -5.97 6.02
N ILE A 150 29.03 -5.34 5.68
CA ILE A 150 28.95 -3.88 5.47
C ILE A 150 29.16 -3.13 6.79
N PHE A 151 28.66 -3.69 7.89
CA PHE A 151 28.81 -3.15 9.24
C PHE A 151 29.98 -3.77 10.01
N GLY A 152 30.86 -4.51 9.34
CA GLY A 152 32.06 -5.12 9.93
C GLY A 152 31.74 -6.09 11.07
N GLY A 153 30.62 -6.82 11.00
CA GLY A 153 30.22 -7.77 12.04
C GLY A 153 29.71 -7.12 13.34
N THR A 154 29.44 -5.81 13.33
CA THR A 154 28.99 -5.07 14.53
C THR A 154 27.48 -4.85 14.59
N LEU A 155 26.75 -5.23 13.53
CA LEU A 155 25.30 -5.10 13.49
C LEU A 155 24.68 -6.08 14.48
N GLY A 156 23.74 -5.62 15.30
CA GLY A 156 23.20 -6.41 16.41
C GLY A 156 22.19 -5.61 17.23
N LEU A 157 21.73 -6.14 18.36
CA LEU A 157 20.73 -5.48 19.20
C LEU A 157 21.14 -4.07 19.68
N SER A 158 22.44 -3.81 19.82
CA SER A 158 22.99 -2.50 20.17
C SER A 158 22.63 -1.39 19.16
N TRP A 159 22.31 -1.75 17.91
CA TRP A 159 21.90 -0.82 16.86
C TRP A 159 20.41 -0.49 16.88
N ALA A 160 19.59 -1.23 17.63
CA ALA A 160 18.14 -1.07 17.61
C ALA A 160 17.68 0.38 17.88
N PRO A 161 18.21 1.11 18.88
CA PRO A 161 17.82 2.51 19.12
C PRO A 161 18.17 3.46 17.97
N TRP A 162 19.31 3.23 17.32
CA TRP A 162 19.75 4.07 16.20
C TRP A 162 18.89 3.83 14.96
N ILE A 163 18.64 2.57 14.63
CA ILE A 163 17.75 2.18 13.55
C ILE A 163 16.35 2.72 13.80
N ALA A 164 15.88 2.70 15.05
CA ALA A 164 14.61 3.28 15.47
C ALA A 164 14.49 4.77 15.17
N ILE A 165 15.46 5.56 15.62
CA ILE A 165 15.46 7.02 15.45
C ILE A 165 15.53 7.38 13.96
N VAL A 166 16.42 6.73 13.21
CA VAL A 166 16.58 6.99 11.77
C VAL A 166 15.32 6.60 10.99
N THR A 167 14.73 5.45 11.32
CA THR A 167 13.50 4.97 10.67
C THR A 167 12.33 5.89 10.99
N LEU A 168 12.15 6.30 12.24
CA LEU A 168 11.10 7.23 12.64
C LEU A 168 11.25 8.58 11.94
N ALA A 169 12.46 9.14 11.90
CA ALA A 169 12.74 10.38 11.19
C ALA A 169 12.42 10.26 9.68
N GLY A 170 12.81 9.15 9.06
CA GLY A 170 12.52 8.86 7.66
C GLY A 170 11.01 8.73 7.40
N LEU A 171 10.27 8.02 8.25
CA LEU A 171 8.80 7.89 8.14
C LEU A 171 8.09 9.23 8.32
N CYS A 172 8.52 10.06 9.27
CA CYS A 172 8.04 11.43 9.44
C CYS A 172 8.32 12.28 8.18
N ALA A 173 9.52 12.18 7.62
CA ALA A 173 9.84 12.86 6.36
C ALA A 173 8.98 12.35 5.19
N SER A 174 8.73 11.04 5.12
CA SER A 174 7.87 10.44 4.10
C SER A 174 6.44 10.94 4.19
N VAL A 175 5.81 10.89 5.37
CA VAL A 175 4.42 11.37 5.53
C VAL A 175 4.30 12.88 5.32
N PHE A 176 5.32 13.66 5.70
CA PHE A 176 5.40 15.10 5.41
C PHE A 176 5.43 15.36 3.90
N VAL A 177 6.27 14.63 3.16
CA VAL A 177 6.34 14.70 1.70
C VAL A 177 4.98 14.36 1.09
N LEU A 178 4.38 13.23 1.49
CA LEU A 178 3.04 12.82 1.01
C LEU A 178 2.01 13.91 1.26
N ALA A 179 2.02 14.54 2.43
CA ALA A 179 1.10 15.62 2.76
C ALA A 179 1.34 16.88 1.92
N LYS A 180 2.60 17.24 1.64
CA LYS A 180 2.95 18.39 0.79
C LYS A 180 2.52 18.21 -0.66
N VAL A 181 2.57 17.00 -1.19
CA VAL A 181 2.18 16.72 -2.59
C VAL A 181 0.71 16.33 -2.74
N SER A 182 -0.03 16.22 -1.64
CA SER A 182 -1.46 15.89 -1.64
C SER A 182 -2.34 17.15 -1.67
N ALA A 183 -3.51 17.03 -2.27
CA ALA A 183 -4.56 18.03 -2.08
C ALA A 183 -5.07 18.00 -0.63
N PRO A 184 -5.75 19.06 -0.13
CA PRO A 184 -6.18 19.17 1.26
C PRO A 184 -6.99 17.98 1.80
N ARG A 185 -7.79 17.32 0.94
CA ARG A 185 -8.54 16.10 1.29
C ARG A 185 -7.62 14.93 1.60
N GLY A 186 -6.53 14.78 0.86
CA GLY A 186 -5.51 13.77 1.11
C GLY A 186 -4.74 14.04 2.41
N VAL A 187 -4.49 15.32 2.74
CA VAL A 187 -3.86 15.69 4.01
C VAL A 187 -4.71 15.24 5.20
N LEU A 188 -6.05 15.41 5.14
CA LEU A 188 -6.94 14.90 6.20
C LEU A 188 -6.84 13.37 6.37
N VAL A 189 -6.77 12.63 5.26
CA VAL A 189 -6.57 11.18 5.30
C VAL A 189 -5.23 10.81 5.92
N LEU A 190 -4.15 11.55 5.62
CA LEU A 190 -2.84 11.32 6.22
C LEU A 190 -2.81 11.66 7.72
N ILE A 191 -3.55 12.68 8.15
CA ILE A 191 -3.72 12.99 9.58
C ILE A 191 -4.42 11.82 10.28
N ILE A 192 -5.55 11.34 9.75
CA ILE A 192 -6.26 10.19 10.33
C ILE A 192 -5.35 8.94 10.32
N ALA A 193 -4.66 8.68 9.22
CA ALA A 193 -3.76 7.53 9.08
C ALA A 193 -2.58 7.57 10.05
N SER A 194 -2.08 8.75 10.43
CA SER A 194 -0.94 8.90 11.36
C SER A 194 -1.20 8.34 12.75
N VAL A 195 -2.48 8.16 13.12
CA VAL A 195 -2.89 7.52 14.39
C VAL A 195 -3.49 6.13 14.17
N GLY A 196 -3.45 5.63 12.93
CA GLY A 196 -4.06 4.38 12.54
C GLY A 196 -3.19 3.17 12.85
N PRO A 197 -3.79 2.04 13.26
CA PRO A 197 -3.06 0.84 13.62
C PRO A 197 -2.11 0.32 12.53
N ALA A 198 -2.46 0.38 11.24
CA ALA A 198 -1.54 -0.05 10.19
C ALA A 198 -0.25 0.78 10.14
N TRP A 199 -0.37 2.10 10.31
CA TRP A 199 0.78 3.01 10.32
C TRP A 199 1.60 2.88 11.60
N LEU A 200 0.92 2.86 12.75
CA LEU A 200 1.58 2.74 14.04
C LEU A 200 2.27 1.38 14.20
N LEU A 201 1.67 0.28 13.75
CA LEU A 201 2.28 -1.05 13.79
C LEU A 201 3.59 -1.09 12.98
N MET A 202 3.62 -0.45 11.81
CA MET A 202 4.84 -0.35 11.00
C MET A 202 5.92 0.51 11.68
N SER A 203 5.50 1.64 12.24
CA SER A 203 6.41 2.71 12.69
C SER A 203 6.99 2.43 14.07
N ASP A 204 6.18 1.91 14.99
CA ASP A 204 6.58 1.61 16.36
C ASP A 204 7.46 0.36 16.46
N ARG A 205 7.15 -0.67 15.65
CA ARG A 205 7.93 -1.90 15.62
C ARG A 205 9.19 -1.82 14.77
N ILE A 206 9.30 -0.77 13.95
CA ILE A 206 10.37 -0.58 12.96
C ILE A 206 10.50 -1.83 12.10
N ASN A 207 9.37 -2.22 11.52
CA ASN A 207 9.35 -3.34 10.60
C ASN A 207 10.29 -3.05 9.42
N VAL A 208 10.92 -4.07 8.85
CA VAL A 208 11.75 -3.94 7.63
C VAL A 208 10.99 -3.28 6.47
N ASP A 209 9.66 -3.32 6.49
CA ASP A 209 8.77 -2.58 5.57
C ASP A 209 8.90 -1.05 5.68
N ALA A 210 9.30 -0.50 6.83
CA ALA A 210 9.45 0.94 7.02
C ALA A 210 10.56 1.54 6.14
N PRO A 211 11.82 1.02 6.16
CA PRO A 211 12.84 1.42 5.18
C PRO A 211 12.37 1.34 3.72
N ILE A 212 11.57 0.33 3.38
CA ILE A 212 11.01 0.13 2.03
C ILE A 212 10.09 1.27 1.65
N LEU A 213 9.19 1.68 2.55
CA LEU A 213 8.31 2.84 2.35
C LEU A 213 9.11 4.15 2.28
N ILE A 214 10.13 4.32 3.11
CA ILE A 214 10.99 5.51 3.12
C ILE A 214 11.71 5.66 1.77
N ILE A 215 12.35 4.59 1.28
CA ILE A 215 13.01 4.55 -0.03
C ILE A 215 12.01 4.83 -1.15
N ALA A 216 10.82 4.23 -1.09
CA ALA A 216 9.77 4.49 -2.07
C ALA A 216 9.40 5.97 -2.14
N VAL A 217 9.23 6.66 -1.01
CA VAL A 217 8.83 8.08 -1.00
C VAL A 217 9.99 9.00 -1.36
N LEU A 218 11.08 8.93 -0.60
CA LEU A 218 12.19 9.87 -0.73
C LEU A 218 12.96 9.62 -2.03
N GLY A 219 13.16 8.35 -2.39
CA GLY A 219 13.75 7.97 -3.66
C GLY A 219 12.88 8.37 -4.86
N ALA A 220 11.53 8.29 -4.76
CA ALA A 220 10.65 8.82 -5.80
C ALA A 220 10.79 10.33 -5.98
N VAL A 221 10.84 11.09 -4.88
CA VAL A 221 11.05 12.54 -4.94
C VAL A 221 12.37 12.86 -5.61
N PHE A 222 13.44 12.16 -5.20
CA PHE A 222 14.77 12.35 -5.76
C PHE A 222 14.82 12.04 -7.26
N ALA A 223 14.37 10.85 -7.66
CA ALA A 223 14.37 10.41 -9.05
C ALA A 223 13.47 11.28 -9.94
N SER A 224 12.29 11.69 -9.45
CA SER A 224 11.37 12.55 -10.20
C SER A 224 11.85 13.98 -10.35
N ARG A 225 12.60 14.53 -9.38
CA ARG A 225 13.18 15.88 -9.45
C ARG A 225 14.43 15.94 -10.33
N ALA A 226 15.35 14.99 -10.14
CA ALA A 226 16.58 14.94 -10.93
C ALA A 226 16.28 14.54 -12.38
N ASN A 227 15.39 13.57 -12.57
CA ASN A 227 14.96 13.05 -13.87
C ASN A 227 16.14 12.61 -14.79
N THR A 228 17.20 12.06 -14.18
CA THR A 228 18.40 11.55 -14.85
C THR A 228 18.50 10.05 -14.71
N LEU A 229 19.15 9.36 -15.66
CA LEU A 229 19.35 7.90 -15.59
C LEU A 229 19.98 7.46 -14.27
N TRP A 230 21.00 8.17 -13.78
CA TRP A 230 21.69 7.81 -12.54
C TRP A 230 20.77 7.88 -11.31
N ALA A 231 19.88 8.87 -11.21
CA ALA A 231 18.97 9.00 -10.08
C ALA A 231 17.94 7.86 -10.07
N TRP A 232 17.45 7.47 -11.25
CA TRP A 232 16.58 6.31 -11.41
C TRP A 232 17.33 4.99 -11.15
N SER A 233 18.60 4.88 -11.52
CA SER A 233 19.43 3.72 -11.20
C SER A 233 19.61 3.55 -9.70
N ILE A 234 19.89 4.65 -8.96
CA ILE A 234 20.00 4.61 -7.49
C ILE A 234 18.70 4.11 -6.86
N LEU A 235 17.56 4.67 -7.29
CA LEU A 235 16.26 4.21 -6.80
C LEU A 235 16.01 2.74 -7.14
N ALA A 236 16.31 2.30 -8.36
CA ALA A 236 16.13 0.92 -8.79
C ALA A 236 17.01 -0.05 -7.98
N ILE A 237 18.27 0.30 -7.74
CA ILE A 237 19.19 -0.47 -6.89
C ILE A 237 18.67 -0.54 -5.46
N ALA A 238 18.24 0.58 -4.89
CA ALA A 238 17.71 0.62 -3.53
C ALA A 238 16.45 -0.25 -3.38
N LEU A 239 15.50 -0.16 -4.32
CA LEU A 239 14.31 -1.03 -4.33
C LEU A 239 14.67 -2.51 -4.54
N TRP A 240 15.70 -2.80 -5.34
CA TRP A 240 16.16 -4.17 -5.58
C TRP A 240 16.79 -4.78 -4.31
N ILE A 241 17.65 -4.03 -3.61
CA ILE A 241 18.23 -4.45 -2.32
C ILE A 241 17.12 -4.70 -1.29
N MET A 242 16.14 -3.81 -1.20
CA MET A 242 14.97 -4.05 -0.35
C MET A 242 14.20 -5.32 -0.77
N GLY A 243 14.10 -5.57 -2.07
CA GLY A 243 13.50 -6.78 -2.64
C GLY A 243 14.22 -8.05 -2.21
N THR A 244 15.54 -8.01 -2.08
CA THR A 244 16.32 -9.15 -1.62
C THR A 244 16.15 -9.39 -0.11
N TRP A 245 15.72 -8.40 0.67
CA TRP A 245 15.45 -8.57 2.10
C TRP A 245 14.06 -9.16 2.39
N LYS A 246 13.06 -8.89 1.54
CA LYS A 246 11.68 -9.30 1.84
C LYS A 246 10.80 -9.64 0.64
N TYR A 247 11.35 -10.08 -0.49
CA TYR A 247 10.73 -10.57 -1.74
C TYR A 247 9.58 -9.73 -2.38
N PHE A 248 8.57 -9.26 -1.63
CA PHE A 248 7.48 -8.41 -2.10
C PHE A 248 7.87 -7.01 -2.59
N PRO A 249 9.06 -6.44 -2.31
CA PRO A 249 9.46 -5.19 -2.96
C PRO A 249 9.79 -5.34 -4.45
N PHE A 250 9.98 -6.56 -4.97
CA PHE A 250 10.09 -6.77 -6.42
C PHE A 250 8.84 -6.28 -7.20
N PRO A 251 7.61 -6.58 -6.76
CA PRO A 251 6.39 -5.94 -7.27
C PRO A 251 6.40 -4.39 -7.30
N MET A 252 7.15 -3.72 -6.42
CA MET A 252 7.26 -2.25 -6.42
C MET A 252 7.99 -1.71 -7.65
N ALA A 253 8.70 -2.55 -8.41
CA ALA A 253 9.36 -2.19 -9.66
C ALA A 253 8.40 -1.63 -10.72
N VAL A 254 7.09 -1.89 -10.61
CA VAL A 254 6.07 -1.22 -11.43
C VAL A 254 6.11 0.30 -11.24
N GLY A 255 6.50 0.76 -10.06
CA GLY A 255 6.80 2.17 -9.80
C GLY A 255 7.93 2.74 -10.63
N LEU A 256 8.84 1.92 -11.16
CA LEU A 256 9.92 2.39 -12.03
C LEU A 256 9.46 2.65 -13.46
N LEU A 257 8.25 2.25 -13.86
CA LEU A 257 7.73 2.44 -15.22
C LEU A 257 7.93 3.86 -15.79
N PRO A 258 7.78 4.97 -15.03
CA PRO A 258 8.04 6.30 -15.57
C PRO A 258 9.46 6.52 -16.12
N VAL A 259 10.44 5.69 -15.74
CA VAL A 259 11.81 5.76 -16.27
C VAL A 259 11.88 5.57 -17.79
N VAL A 260 10.91 4.87 -18.41
CA VAL A 260 10.86 4.71 -19.88
C VAL A 260 10.67 6.03 -20.60
N LEU A 261 10.21 7.07 -19.88
CA LEU A 261 10.16 8.45 -20.34
C LEU A 261 11.55 9.12 -20.33
N ILE A 262 12.64 8.40 -20.09
CA ILE A 262 14.01 8.88 -20.25
C ILE A 262 14.66 8.11 -21.38
N LYS A 263 15.49 8.80 -22.19
CA LYS A 263 16.25 8.14 -23.27
C LYS A 263 17.11 7.03 -22.65
N ARG A 264 16.95 5.79 -23.13
CA ARG A 264 17.58 4.56 -22.59
C ARG A 264 17.13 4.15 -21.18
N GLY A 265 16.09 4.76 -20.61
CA GLY A 265 15.58 4.37 -19.29
C GLY A 265 15.06 2.92 -19.23
N TRP A 266 14.63 2.36 -20.36
CA TRP A 266 14.27 0.95 -20.47
C TRP A 266 15.39 -0.02 -20.02
N MET A 267 16.67 0.38 -20.13
CA MET A 267 17.80 -0.45 -19.69
C MET A 267 17.75 -0.69 -18.17
N ILE A 268 17.28 0.29 -17.39
CA ILE A 268 17.14 0.16 -15.93
C ILE A 268 16.10 -0.89 -15.60
N LEU A 269 14.97 -0.92 -16.33
CA LEU A 269 13.92 -1.94 -16.13
C LEU A 269 14.42 -3.33 -16.51
N VAL A 270 15.09 -3.47 -17.66
CA VAL A 270 15.65 -4.75 -18.11
C VAL A 270 16.69 -5.27 -17.11
N ALA A 271 17.60 -4.41 -16.64
CA ALA A 271 18.59 -4.77 -15.63
C ALA A 271 17.91 -5.19 -14.32
N PHE A 272 16.91 -4.44 -13.84
CA PHE A 272 16.17 -4.78 -12.63
C PHE A 272 15.48 -6.16 -12.75
N ILE A 273 14.81 -6.43 -13.88
CA ILE A 273 14.15 -7.72 -14.13
C ILE A 273 15.18 -8.85 -14.18
N ALA A 274 16.29 -8.67 -14.91
CA ALA A 274 17.33 -9.69 -15.03
C ALA A 274 17.97 -10.00 -13.67
N MET A 275 18.30 -8.98 -12.87
CA MET A 275 18.84 -9.16 -11.52
C MET A 275 17.84 -9.83 -10.58
N THR A 276 16.55 -9.46 -10.67
CA THR A 276 15.48 -10.10 -9.89
C THR A 276 15.33 -11.57 -10.25
N ALA A 277 15.31 -11.91 -11.55
CA ALA A 277 15.21 -13.29 -12.01
C ALA A 277 16.43 -14.12 -11.56
N GLY A 278 17.64 -13.57 -11.69
CA GLY A 278 18.86 -14.21 -11.20
C GLY A 278 18.84 -14.45 -9.70
N TYR A 279 18.37 -13.46 -8.92
CA TYR A 279 18.22 -13.60 -7.48
C TYR A 279 17.16 -14.64 -7.09
N MET A 280 16.00 -14.63 -7.73
CA MET A 280 14.93 -15.62 -7.50
C MET A 280 15.40 -17.05 -7.80
N TRP A 281 16.18 -17.21 -8.86
CA TRP A 281 16.77 -18.50 -9.21
C TRP A 281 17.76 -18.96 -8.14
N TRP A 282 18.65 -18.07 -7.68
CA TRP A 282 19.63 -18.36 -6.64
C TRP A 282 18.96 -18.65 -5.27
N ALA A 283 18.00 -17.83 -4.85
CA ALA A 283 17.28 -17.93 -3.58
C ALA A 283 16.02 -18.81 -3.65
N ARG A 284 15.91 -19.69 -4.66
CA ARG A 284 14.66 -20.42 -4.96
C ARG A 284 14.10 -21.22 -3.79
N SER A 285 14.96 -21.90 -3.00
CA SER A 285 14.51 -22.72 -1.87
C SER A 285 13.90 -21.84 -0.78
N ALA A 286 14.63 -20.82 -0.35
CA ALA A 286 14.16 -19.84 0.63
C ALA A 286 12.86 -19.13 0.15
N PHE A 287 12.76 -18.80 -1.14
CA PHE A 287 11.56 -18.20 -1.70
C PHE A 287 10.36 -19.15 -1.67
N MET A 288 10.54 -20.43 -1.99
CA MET A 288 9.47 -21.42 -1.93
C MET A 288 9.03 -21.70 -0.49
N ASP A 289 9.97 -21.78 0.45
CA ASP A 289 9.69 -21.94 1.89
C ASP A 289 8.92 -20.73 2.44
N SER A 290 9.34 -19.52 2.07
CA SER A 290 8.62 -18.26 2.35
C SER A 290 7.19 -18.28 1.85
N SER A 291 7.00 -18.68 0.59
CA SER A 291 5.69 -18.71 -0.06
C SER A 291 4.76 -19.74 0.58
N LYS A 292 5.29 -20.91 0.93
CA LYS A 292 4.57 -21.97 1.64
C LYS A 292 4.13 -21.48 3.02
N TRP A 293 5.05 -20.91 3.79
CA TRP A 293 4.77 -20.39 5.13
C TRP A 293 3.69 -19.30 5.10
N ASN A 294 3.77 -18.32 4.19
CA ASN A 294 2.73 -17.29 4.05
C ASN A 294 1.34 -17.86 3.72
N THR A 295 1.27 -19.04 3.11
CA THR A 295 0.01 -19.72 2.76
C THR A 295 -0.52 -20.55 3.93
N GLU A 296 0.36 -21.15 4.74
CA GLU A 296 0.00 -22.06 5.84
C GLU A 296 -0.23 -21.34 7.19
N THR A 297 0.47 -20.23 7.47
CA THR A 297 0.40 -19.51 8.77
C THR A 297 -0.96 -18.87 9.04
N ILE A 298 -1.82 -18.71 8.04
CA ILE A 298 -3.22 -18.29 8.23
C ILE A 298 -3.98 -19.19 9.19
N LEU A 299 -3.57 -20.46 9.33
CA LEU A 299 -4.21 -21.42 10.23
C LEU A 299 -3.85 -21.21 11.71
N VAL A 300 -2.82 -20.42 12.03
CA VAL A 300 -2.32 -20.25 13.42
C VAL A 300 -2.68 -18.88 14.01
N LEU A 301 -2.86 -17.86 13.18
CA LEU A 301 -3.00 -16.46 13.61
C LEU A 301 -4.44 -15.93 13.49
N GLN A 302 -5.46 -16.77 13.72
CA GLN A 302 -6.88 -16.51 13.37
C GLN A 302 -7.45 -15.12 13.77
N ASP A 303 -6.86 -14.42 14.76
CA ASP A 303 -7.25 -13.08 15.22
C ASP A 303 -6.16 -11.98 15.08
N PHE A 304 -5.08 -12.23 14.33
CA PHE A 304 -4.04 -11.22 14.12
C PHE A 304 -4.48 -10.19 13.06
N PRO A 305 -4.30 -8.87 13.29
CA PRO A 305 -4.59 -7.85 12.30
C PRO A 305 -3.82 -8.09 10.99
N ALA A 306 -4.55 -8.46 9.94
CA ALA A 306 -3.98 -8.82 8.64
C ALA A 306 -4.96 -8.56 7.50
N TYR A 307 -4.42 -8.55 6.29
CA TYR A 307 -5.16 -8.60 5.04
C TYR A 307 -4.82 -9.89 4.31
N GLY A 308 -5.72 -10.33 3.43
CA GLY A 308 -5.33 -11.30 2.42
C GLY A 308 -6.49 -12.01 1.78
N ARG A 309 -6.27 -12.41 0.53
CA ARG A 309 -7.17 -13.26 -0.24
C ARG A 309 -7.55 -14.50 0.58
N LEU A 310 -6.56 -15.17 1.17
CA LEU A 310 -6.77 -16.44 1.85
C LEU A 310 -7.68 -16.30 3.08
N GLN A 311 -7.61 -15.20 3.84
CA GLN A 311 -8.55 -14.94 4.94
C GLN A 311 -9.97 -14.68 4.44
N VAL A 312 -10.14 -14.08 3.26
CA VAL A 312 -11.47 -13.93 2.66
C VAL A 312 -12.04 -15.29 2.22
N LEU A 313 -11.20 -16.14 1.64
CA LEU A 313 -11.56 -17.51 1.24
C LEU A 313 -11.99 -18.36 2.44
N ASP A 314 -11.27 -18.28 3.56
CA ASP A 314 -11.62 -18.95 4.80
C ASP A 314 -13.03 -18.56 5.28
N ARG A 315 -13.36 -17.26 5.21
CA ARG A 315 -14.71 -16.75 5.54
C ARG A 315 -15.81 -17.10 4.53
N MET A 316 -15.45 -17.56 3.33
CA MET A 316 -16.42 -18.16 2.39
C MET A 316 -16.67 -19.64 2.70
N SER A 317 -16.13 -20.16 3.81
CA SER A 317 -16.14 -21.57 4.19
C SER A 317 -15.55 -22.48 3.12
N VAL A 318 -14.59 -21.95 2.34
CA VAL A 318 -13.92 -22.69 1.29
C VAL A 318 -12.78 -23.47 1.93
N SER A 319 -13.02 -24.76 2.16
CA SER A 319 -11.98 -25.68 2.62
C SER A 319 -10.88 -25.82 1.56
N THR A 320 -9.62 -25.76 1.99
CA THR A 320 -8.45 -26.01 1.15
C THR A 320 -8.45 -27.44 0.58
N ALA A 321 -9.28 -28.34 1.10
CA ALA A 321 -9.48 -29.68 0.56
C ALA A 321 -10.23 -29.72 -0.78
N ASN A 322 -10.97 -28.66 -1.16
CA ASN A 322 -11.65 -28.57 -2.45
C ASN A 322 -10.95 -27.55 -3.37
N PRO A 323 -10.02 -27.99 -4.24
CA PRO A 323 -9.22 -27.08 -5.06
C PRO A 323 -10.07 -26.28 -6.06
N THR A 324 -11.20 -26.82 -6.52
CA THR A 324 -12.11 -26.13 -7.44
C THR A 324 -12.77 -24.93 -6.76
N LEU A 325 -13.25 -25.07 -5.53
CA LEU A 325 -13.85 -23.96 -4.79
C LEU A 325 -12.82 -22.87 -4.46
N VAL A 326 -11.59 -23.26 -4.08
CA VAL A 326 -10.48 -22.32 -3.87
C VAL A 326 -10.18 -21.51 -5.14
N LEU A 327 -10.14 -22.18 -6.29
CA LEU A 327 -9.89 -21.53 -7.57
C LEU A 327 -11.01 -20.54 -7.94
N VAL A 328 -12.28 -20.93 -7.78
CA VAL A 328 -13.43 -20.07 -8.08
C VAL A 328 -13.46 -18.85 -7.16
N ALA A 329 -13.28 -19.03 -5.84
CA ALA A 329 -13.26 -17.92 -4.88
C ALA A 329 -12.07 -16.98 -5.12
N SER A 330 -10.89 -17.52 -5.44
CA SER A 330 -9.72 -16.72 -5.83
C SER A 330 -9.98 -15.93 -7.11
N GLY A 331 -10.56 -16.58 -8.12
CA GLY A 331 -10.94 -15.96 -9.39
C GLY A 331 -11.92 -14.80 -9.19
N LEU A 332 -12.89 -14.96 -8.28
CA LEU A 332 -13.85 -13.91 -7.94
C LEU A 332 -13.18 -12.66 -7.33
N LEU A 333 -12.22 -12.84 -6.42
CA LEU A 333 -11.46 -11.73 -5.83
C LEU A 333 -10.53 -11.04 -6.84
N ILE A 334 -9.94 -11.81 -7.75
CA ILE A 334 -9.15 -11.27 -8.86
C ILE A 334 -10.04 -10.44 -9.78
N LEU A 335 -11.21 -10.96 -10.19
CA LEU A 335 -12.18 -10.24 -11.02
C LEU A 335 -12.68 -8.97 -10.34
N PHE A 336 -12.97 -9.03 -9.04
CA PHE A 336 -13.35 -7.86 -8.22
C PHE A 336 -12.25 -6.78 -8.27
N THR A 337 -11.00 -7.18 -8.08
CA THR A 337 -9.86 -6.25 -8.13
C THR A 337 -9.66 -5.68 -9.53
N LEU A 338 -9.78 -6.50 -10.58
CA LEU A 338 -9.69 -6.06 -11.98
C LEU A 338 -10.82 -5.09 -12.35
N ALA A 339 -12.04 -5.31 -11.85
CA ALA A 339 -13.16 -4.38 -12.03
C ALA A 339 -12.87 -3.03 -11.35
N ALA A 340 -12.28 -3.05 -10.14
CA ALA A 340 -11.83 -1.83 -9.46
C ALA A 340 -10.69 -1.12 -10.22
N ILE A 341 -9.77 -1.88 -10.84
CA ILE A 341 -8.74 -1.32 -11.75
C ILE A 341 -9.38 -0.65 -12.96
N TRP A 342 -10.37 -1.28 -13.58
CA TRP A 342 -11.09 -0.70 -14.71
C TRP A 342 -11.84 0.58 -14.30
N TRP A 343 -12.48 0.60 -13.14
CA TRP A 343 -13.06 1.81 -12.57
C TRP A 343 -11.99 2.89 -12.37
N GLY A 344 -10.88 2.56 -11.71
CA GLY A 344 -9.77 3.46 -11.48
C GLY A 344 -9.22 4.09 -12.76
N ALA A 345 -9.08 3.28 -13.81
CA ALA A 345 -8.65 3.73 -15.13
C ALA A 345 -9.64 4.71 -15.76
N ASN A 346 -10.95 4.39 -15.69
CA ASN A 346 -12.01 5.26 -16.15
C ASN A 346 -11.99 6.62 -15.42
N TRP A 347 -11.78 6.62 -14.11
CA TRP A 347 -11.58 7.84 -13.32
C TRP A 347 -10.28 8.59 -13.69
N GLY A 348 -9.18 7.88 -13.89
CA GLY A 348 -7.88 8.42 -14.30
C GLY A 348 -7.90 9.19 -15.62
N LEU A 349 -8.83 8.86 -16.53
CA LEU A 349 -9.06 9.60 -17.78
C LEU A 349 -9.70 10.98 -17.55
N ARG A 350 -10.39 11.19 -16.42
CA ARG A 350 -11.21 12.38 -16.14
C ARG A 350 -10.54 13.37 -15.19
N ILE A 351 -9.54 12.94 -14.44
CA ILE A 351 -8.76 13.83 -13.58
C ILE A 351 -7.77 14.67 -14.38
N SER A 352 -7.34 15.79 -13.77
CA SER A 352 -6.19 16.56 -14.25
C SER A 352 -4.99 15.65 -14.46
N ALA A 353 -4.10 15.99 -15.40
CA ALA A 353 -2.89 15.21 -15.64
C ALA A 353 -2.09 15.09 -14.32
N PRO A 354 -1.94 13.87 -13.77
CA PRO A 354 -1.23 13.69 -12.53
C PRO A 354 0.28 13.88 -12.73
N SER A 355 0.97 14.35 -11.69
CA SER A 355 2.43 14.43 -11.71
C SER A 355 3.06 13.04 -11.76
N THR A 356 4.25 12.93 -12.36
CA THR A 356 5.04 11.70 -12.40
C THR A 356 5.23 11.11 -11.00
N LEU A 357 5.52 11.96 -10.00
CA LEU A 357 5.66 11.53 -8.61
C LEU A 357 4.39 10.87 -8.07
N SER A 358 3.21 11.46 -8.30
CA SER A 358 1.94 10.89 -7.80
C SER A 358 1.62 9.54 -8.45
N ILE A 359 1.90 9.40 -9.75
CA ILE A 359 1.76 8.13 -10.47
C ILE A 359 2.70 7.09 -9.88
N MET A 360 3.98 7.46 -9.70
CA MET A 360 5.02 6.58 -9.18
C MET A 360 4.65 6.03 -7.80
N LEU A 361 4.31 6.93 -6.87
CA LEU A 361 3.93 6.56 -5.50
C LEU A 361 2.69 5.66 -5.48
N ALA A 362 1.67 5.98 -6.28
CA ALA A 362 0.47 5.14 -6.38
C ALA A 362 0.77 3.75 -6.95
N LEU A 363 1.58 3.64 -8.01
CA LEU A 363 2.00 2.34 -8.56
C LEU A 363 2.76 1.53 -7.50
N VAL A 364 3.75 2.14 -6.84
CA VAL A 364 4.53 1.48 -5.79
C VAL A 364 3.65 0.97 -4.65
N GLY A 365 2.80 1.83 -4.09
CA GLY A 365 1.97 1.48 -2.93
C GLY A 365 0.94 0.40 -3.24
N THR A 366 0.30 0.51 -4.40
CA THR A 366 -0.73 -0.46 -4.81
C THR A 366 -0.14 -1.79 -5.21
N THR A 367 1.04 -1.85 -5.84
CA THR A 367 1.67 -3.13 -6.17
C THR A 367 2.27 -3.81 -4.95
N ALA A 368 2.83 -3.05 -3.98
CA ALA A 368 3.24 -3.60 -2.70
C ALA A 368 2.06 -4.26 -1.95
N PHE A 369 0.91 -3.58 -1.92
CA PHE A 369 -0.30 -4.10 -1.29
C PHE A 369 -0.88 -5.29 -2.08
N LEU A 370 -1.13 -5.16 -3.37
CA LEU A 370 -1.74 -6.24 -4.18
C LEU A 370 -0.82 -7.47 -4.27
N GLY A 371 0.49 -7.28 -4.40
CA GLY A 371 1.45 -8.38 -4.43
C GLY A 371 1.42 -9.23 -3.16
N THR A 372 1.26 -8.60 -2.00
CA THR A 372 1.20 -9.30 -0.72
C THR A 372 -0.21 -9.84 -0.45
N VAL A 373 -1.22 -8.98 -0.51
CA VAL A 373 -2.58 -9.29 -0.08
C VAL A 373 -3.34 -10.17 -1.09
N LEU A 374 -3.20 -9.91 -2.39
CA LEU A 374 -3.95 -10.65 -3.43
C LEU A 374 -3.15 -11.83 -3.98
N ILE A 375 -1.90 -11.59 -4.39
CA ILE A 375 -1.09 -12.59 -5.10
C ILE A 375 -0.50 -13.60 -4.13
N SER A 376 0.28 -13.15 -3.14
CA SER A 376 0.79 -14.00 -2.07
C SER A 376 -0.33 -14.48 -1.14
N GLY A 377 -1.43 -13.74 -1.09
CA GLY A 377 -2.65 -14.13 -0.37
C GLY A 377 -2.68 -13.78 1.11
N PHE A 378 -1.60 -13.18 1.65
CA PHE A 378 -1.46 -12.77 3.05
C PHE A 378 -0.54 -11.56 3.19
N GLY A 379 -0.90 -10.64 4.08
CA GLY A 379 -0.03 -9.58 4.54
C GLY A 379 -0.48 -9.03 5.88
N PHE A 380 0.46 -8.85 6.82
CA PHE A 380 0.17 -8.21 8.09
C PHE A 380 -0.40 -6.79 7.93
N MET A 381 -1.09 -6.30 8.97
CA MET A 381 -1.80 -5.02 8.91
C MET A 381 -0.92 -3.81 8.52
N TYR A 382 0.38 -3.84 8.82
CA TYR A 382 1.30 -2.78 8.43
C TYR A 382 1.39 -2.61 6.91
N LYS A 383 1.00 -3.61 6.10
CA LYS A 383 0.92 -3.47 4.63
C LYS A 383 -0.05 -2.38 4.19
N GLY A 384 -1.05 -2.05 5.00
CA GLY A 384 -1.98 -0.95 4.74
C GLY A 384 -1.27 0.41 4.67
N ALA A 385 -0.12 0.57 5.34
CA ALA A 385 0.67 1.81 5.27
C ALA A 385 1.15 2.13 3.84
N PHE A 386 1.42 1.12 3.01
CA PHE A 386 1.79 1.34 1.61
C PHE A 386 0.67 1.97 0.79
N LEU A 387 -0.60 1.81 1.18
CA LEU A 387 -1.70 2.48 0.50
C LEU A 387 -1.62 4.00 0.63
N LEU A 388 -0.97 4.52 1.68
CA LEU A 388 -0.78 5.97 1.85
C LEU A 388 0.00 6.60 0.69
N LEU A 389 0.81 5.83 -0.03
CA LEU A 389 1.51 6.28 -1.23
C LEU A 389 0.55 6.62 -2.39
N ALA A 390 -0.66 6.07 -2.40
CA ALA A 390 -1.69 6.40 -3.39
C ALA A 390 -2.47 7.68 -3.07
N VAL A 391 -2.40 8.19 -1.82
CA VAL A 391 -3.18 9.36 -1.37
C VAL A 391 -2.96 10.60 -2.25
N PRO A 392 -1.72 10.98 -2.65
CA PRO A 392 -1.50 12.13 -3.51
C PRO A 392 -2.28 12.06 -4.83
N LEU A 393 -2.39 10.86 -5.43
CA LEU A 393 -3.13 10.64 -6.67
C LEU A 393 -4.64 10.65 -6.42
N LEU A 394 -5.12 9.87 -5.43
CA LEU A 394 -6.54 9.74 -5.10
C LEU A 394 -7.17 11.07 -4.67
N ALA A 395 -6.37 11.97 -4.09
CA ALA A 395 -6.79 13.30 -3.67
C ALA A 395 -6.93 14.31 -4.82
N GLN A 396 -6.51 13.99 -6.07
CA GLN A 396 -6.55 14.93 -7.21
C GLN A 396 -7.96 15.21 -7.77
N GLY A 397 -9.03 14.71 -7.14
CA GLY A 397 -10.38 15.12 -7.47
C GLY A 397 -10.50 16.64 -7.39
N ARG A 398 -10.65 17.31 -8.55
CA ARG A 398 -10.61 18.79 -8.65
C ARG A 398 -11.49 19.46 -7.59
N ASN A 399 -11.05 20.58 -7.06
CA ASN A 399 -11.91 21.45 -6.26
C ASN A 399 -13.12 21.86 -7.10
N GLY A 400 -14.32 21.52 -6.63
CA GLY A 400 -15.56 21.72 -7.40
C GLY A 400 -15.89 20.64 -8.43
N ALA A 401 -15.14 19.53 -8.49
CA ALA A 401 -15.57 18.33 -9.21
C ALA A 401 -16.95 17.88 -8.70
N LYS A 402 -17.81 17.43 -9.61
CA LYS A 402 -19.15 16.91 -9.31
C LYS A 402 -19.28 15.47 -9.81
N GLY A 403 -20.32 14.79 -9.34
CA GLY A 403 -20.70 13.46 -9.82
C GLY A 403 -19.59 12.41 -9.66
N PHE A 404 -19.33 11.66 -10.73
CA PHE A 404 -18.47 10.49 -10.75
C PHE A 404 -17.04 10.74 -10.24
N VAL A 405 -16.44 11.89 -10.61
CA VAL A 405 -15.05 12.22 -10.23
C VAL A 405 -14.94 12.47 -8.72
N LEU A 406 -15.90 13.20 -8.15
CA LEU A 406 -15.95 13.47 -6.71
C LEU A 406 -16.24 12.18 -5.93
N PHE A 407 -17.26 11.42 -6.36
CA PHE A 407 -17.63 10.15 -5.75
C PHE A 407 -16.43 9.19 -5.68
N THR A 408 -15.76 8.94 -6.80
CA THR A 408 -14.64 7.99 -6.85
C THR A 408 -13.47 8.44 -5.97
N SER A 409 -13.15 9.74 -5.97
CA SER A 409 -12.08 10.30 -5.13
C SER A 409 -12.39 10.17 -3.64
N LEU A 410 -13.62 10.53 -3.21
CA LEU A 410 -14.00 10.43 -1.79
C LEU A 410 -14.14 8.99 -1.33
N LEU A 411 -14.73 8.12 -2.15
CA LEU A 411 -14.88 6.71 -1.85
C LEU A 411 -13.52 6.02 -1.72
N SER A 412 -12.62 6.20 -2.69
CA SER A 412 -11.29 5.57 -2.65
C SER A 412 -10.48 6.02 -1.43
N LEU A 413 -10.50 7.31 -1.09
CA LEU A 413 -9.87 7.83 0.12
C LEU A 413 -10.50 7.25 1.40
N SER A 414 -11.82 7.10 1.44
CA SER A 414 -12.52 6.52 2.61
C SER A 414 -12.24 5.03 2.79
N LEU A 415 -12.24 4.26 1.69
CA LEU A 415 -11.88 2.83 1.69
C LEU A 415 -10.42 2.63 2.14
N LEU A 416 -9.52 3.51 1.68
CA LEU A 416 -8.14 3.52 2.14
C LEU A 416 -8.06 3.81 3.64
N THR A 417 -8.77 4.83 4.13
CA THR A 417 -8.82 5.15 5.57
C THR A 417 -9.31 3.96 6.38
N VAL A 418 -10.38 3.28 5.96
CA VAL A 418 -10.86 2.05 6.64
C VAL A 418 -9.76 0.99 6.69
N SER A 419 -9.05 0.79 5.58
CA SER A 419 -7.99 -0.21 5.49
C SER A 419 -6.84 0.09 6.46
N VAL A 420 -6.52 1.36 6.70
CA VAL A 420 -5.44 1.78 7.61
C VAL A 420 -5.89 1.84 9.08
N MET A 421 -7.17 2.10 9.33
CA MET A 421 -7.71 2.39 10.67
C MET A 421 -8.32 1.18 11.39
N VAL A 422 -8.82 0.19 10.67
CA VAL A 422 -9.59 -0.92 11.28
C VAL A 422 -8.73 -2.17 11.39
N ALA A 423 -8.41 -2.63 12.59
CA ALA A 423 -7.48 -3.75 12.77
C ALA A 423 -8.12 -5.13 12.76
N TYR A 424 -9.31 -5.25 13.34
CA TYR A 424 -9.91 -6.56 13.67
C TYR A 424 -11.06 -6.99 12.76
N SER A 425 -11.31 -6.26 11.67
CA SER A 425 -12.25 -6.68 10.62
C SER A 425 -11.49 -7.03 9.34
N THR A 426 -10.74 -8.13 9.37
CA THR A 426 -9.84 -8.58 8.30
C THR A 426 -10.52 -8.66 6.93
N LEU A 427 -11.78 -9.15 6.90
CA LEU A 427 -12.61 -9.17 5.70
C LEU A 427 -12.90 -7.76 5.16
N LEU A 428 -13.40 -6.85 6.01
CA LEU A 428 -13.70 -5.47 5.63
C LEU A 428 -12.45 -4.79 5.09
N VAL A 429 -11.34 -4.85 5.83
CA VAL A 429 -10.12 -4.14 5.44
C VAL A 429 -9.43 -4.75 4.22
N THR A 430 -9.54 -6.07 4.01
CA THR A 430 -9.08 -6.69 2.78
C THR A 430 -9.90 -6.21 1.59
N LEU A 431 -11.23 -6.24 1.66
CA LEU A 431 -12.10 -5.82 0.56
C LEU A 431 -11.94 -4.32 0.25
N CYS A 432 -11.91 -3.47 1.29
CA CYS A 432 -11.62 -2.04 1.14
C CYS A 432 -10.24 -1.80 0.53
N GLY A 433 -9.22 -2.51 1.00
CA GLY A 433 -7.84 -2.38 0.54
C GLY A 433 -7.66 -2.81 -0.91
N LEU A 434 -8.25 -3.95 -1.31
CA LEU A 434 -8.24 -4.43 -2.70
C LEU A 434 -8.94 -3.43 -3.63
N MET A 435 -10.09 -2.90 -3.23
CA MET A 435 -10.85 -1.94 -4.02
C MET A 435 -10.11 -0.60 -4.14
N ALA A 436 -9.62 -0.04 -3.03
CA ALA A 436 -8.85 1.20 -3.03
C ALA A 436 -7.55 1.05 -3.84
N SER A 437 -6.86 -0.08 -3.71
CA SER A 437 -5.65 -0.38 -4.47
C SER A 437 -5.93 -0.51 -5.96
N GLY A 438 -6.98 -1.23 -6.34
CA GLY A 438 -7.38 -1.36 -7.74
C GLY A 438 -7.70 0.00 -8.35
N LEU A 439 -8.50 0.82 -7.66
CA LEU A 439 -8.83 2.19 -8.09
C LEU A 439 -7.58 3.04 -8.31
N ALA A 440 -6.67 3.05 -7.34
CA ALA A 440 -5.43 3.81 -7.42
C ALA A 440 -4.50 3.29 -8.53
N PHE A 441 -4.35 1.97 -8.66
CA PHE A 441 -3.52 1.34 -9.69
C PHE A 441 -4.03 1.68 -11.10
N GLY A 442 -5.33 1.51 -11.34
CA GLY A 442 -5.95 1.82 -12.64
C GLY A 442 -5.80 3.30 -13.01
N ALA A 443 -5.98 4.19 -12.03
CA ALA A 443 -5.79 5.62 -12.22
C ALA A 443 -4.33 5.97 -12.56
N ALA A 444 -3.38 5.36 -11.86
CA ALA A 444 -1.95 5.58 -12.05
C ALA A 444 -1.47 5.03 -13.39
N ALA A 445 -1.88 3.82 -13.78
CA ALA A 445 -1.59 3.22 -15.07
C ALA A 445 -2.12 4.07 -16.23
N THR A 446 -3.33 4.61 -16.09
CA THR A 446 -3.91 5.55 -17.06
C THR A 446 -3.13 6.87 -17.11
N GLY A 447 -2.73 7.40 -15.96
CA GLY A 447 -1.86 8.58 -15.87
C GLY A 447 -0.54 8.37 -16.60
N MET A 448 0.09 7.20 -16.41
CA MET A 448 1.33 6.80 -17.07
C MET A 448 1.16 6.73 -18.59
N PHE A 449 0.10 6.09 -19.07
CA PHE A 449 -0.22 6.02 -20.50
C PHE A 449 -0.42 7.41 -21.12
N ARG A 450 -1.11 8.31 -20.41
CA ARG A 450 -1.31 9.70 -20.85
C ARG A 450 0.01 10.47 -20.93
N LEU A 451 0.90 10.30 -19.94
CA LEU A 451 2.24 10.92 -19.97
C LEU A 451 3.05 10.42 -21.17
N TRP A 452 3.06 9.11 -21.41
CA TRP A 452 3.77 8.51 -22.53
C TRP A 452 3.28 9.08 -23.88
N LYS A 453 1.96 9.07 -24.11
CA LYS A 453 1.36 9.62 -25.34
C LYS A 453 1.64 11.11 -25.55
N SER A 454 1.67 11.91 -24.49
CA SER A 454 1.94 13.36 -24.60
C SER A 454 3.35 13.66 -25.13
N ARG A 455 4.30 12.77 -24.88
CA ARG A 455 5.70 12.94 -25.29
C ARG A 455 5.92 12.61 -26.76
N GLU A 456 5.24 11.59 -27.29
CA GLU A 456 5.30 11.22 -28.71
C GLU A 456 4.79 12.37 -29.60
N VAL A 457 3.67 12.99 -29.21
CA VAL A 457 3.10 14.13 -29.94
C VAL A 457 4.05 15.34 -29.93
N GLY A 458 4.66 15.63 -28.77
CA GLY A 458 5.65 16.71 -28.65
C GLY A 458 6.89 16.51 -29.53
N SER A 459 7.36 15.26 -29.68
CA SER A 459 8.48 14.95 -30.59
C SER A 459 8.14 15.08 -32.08
N LEU A 460 6.86 14.96 -32.46
CA LEU A 460 6.42 15.09 -33.86
C LEU A 460 6.20 16.55 -34.26
N THR A 461 5.76 17.42 -33.34
CA THR A 461 5.51 18.84 -33.64
C THR A 461 6.77 19.71 -33.80
N VAL A 462 7.93 19.25 -33.31
CA VAL A 462 9.20 20.01 -33.40
C VAL A 462 9.91 19.83 -34.75
N VAL A 463 9.49 18.85 -35.58
CA VAL A 463 10.13 18.55 -36.88
C VAL A 463 9.58 19.44 -38.02
N GLY A 464 8.58 20.29 -37.77
CA GLY A 464 7.87 21.04 -38.81
C GLY A 464 7.89 22.57 -38.72
N GLN A 465 8.55 23.19 -37.74
CA GLN A 465 8.65 24.66 -37.71
C GLN A 465 9.93 25.14 -38.40
N PRO A 466 9.84 25.82 -39.55
CA PRO A 466 11.00 26.50 -40.12
C PRO A 466 11.51 27.51 -39.09
N LYS A 467 12.82 27.47 -38.83
CA LYS A 467 13.50 28.52 -38.05
C LYS A 467 13.18 29.85 -38.70
N ALA A 468 12.27 30.62 -38.11
CA ALA A 468 12.09 32.01 -38.47
C ALA A 468 13.40 32.73 -38.10
N GLU A 469 14.16 33.09 -39.13
CA GLU A 469 15.28 34.02 -39.05
C GLU A 469 14.79 35.29 -38.34
N ARG A 470 15.28 35.53 -37.13
CA ARG A 470 15.25 36.85 -36.53
C ARG A 470 16.45 37.61 -37.10
N ARG A 471 16.17 38.52 -38.03
CA ARG A 471 17.01 39.68 -38.31
C ARG A 471 16.87 40.71 -37.21
#